data_AF-A0A968R9H3-F1
#
_entry.id   AF-A0A968R9H3-F1
#
_cell.length_a   1.000
_cell.length_b   1.000
_cell.length_c   1.000
_cell.angle_alpha   90.00
_cell.angle_beta   90.00
_cell.angle_gamma   90.00
#
_symmetry.space_group_name_H-M   'P 1'
#
loop_
_entity.id
_entity.type
_entity.pdbx_description
1 polymer ?
#
loop_
_entity_poly.entity_id
_entity_poly.type
_entity_poly.pdbx_seq_one_letter_code
_entity_poly.pdbx_strand_id
1 'polypeptide(L)' 'MVIVQLISAKTGEPIKGKRVSVGNNDLLSLGVTDRQATNNRGEVEFPKIKPCNSGTIYIDGNSVYKGKIEGFQRIYL' A
#
# COMPACT_ATOMS: atom_id res chain seq x y z
N MET A 1 -7.87 -7.49 -5.99
CA MET A 1 -6.53 -6.90 -6.03
C MET A 1 -6.53 -5.61 -5.25
N VAL A 2 -5.37 -5.21 -4.76
CA VAL A 2 -5.15 -3.89 -4.15
C VAL A 2 -4.06 -3.18 -4.95
N ILE A 3 -4.29 -1.92 -5.28
CA ILE A 3 -3.30 -1.02 -5.87
C ILE A 3 -3.03 0.07 -4.85
N VAL A 4 -1.75 0.33 -4.55
CA VAL A 4 -1.36 1.46 -3.71
C VAL A 4 -0.66 2.50 -4.57
N GLN A 5 -1.14 3.74 -4.51
CA GLN A 5 -0.50 4.89 -5.16
C GLN A 5 0.06 5.85 -4.11
N LEU A 6 1.32 6.22 -4.26
CA LEU A 6 2.00 7.19 -3.40
C LEU A 6 2.13 8.54 -4.12
N ILE A 7 1.65 9.59 -3.47
CA ILE A 7 1.73 10.98 -3.94
C ILE A 7 2.46 11.82 -2.90
N SER A 8 3.35 12.72 -3.31
CA SER A 8 3.93 13.69 -2.39
C SER A 8 2.87 14.70 -1.96
N ALA A 9 2.66 14.85 -0.66
CA ALA A 9 1.82 15.91 -0.10
C ALA A 9 2.37 17.31 -0.40
N LYS A 10 3.68 17.43 -0.62
CA LYS A 10 4.36 18.70 -0.91
C LYS A 10 4.19 19.13 -2.37
N THR A 11 4.39 18.22 -3.32
CA THR A 11 4.42 18.57 -4.75
C THR A 11 3.18 18.12 -5.51
N GLY A 12 2.39 17.19 -4.96
CA GLY A 12 1.29 16.53 -5.68
C GLY A 12 1.76 15.50 -6.71
N GLU A 13 3.07 15.28 -6.83
CA GLU A 13 3.64 14.38 -7.83
C GLU A 13 3.72 12.92 -7.32
N PRO A 14 3.65 11.93 -8.22
CA PRO A 14 3.82 10.53 -7.85
C PRO A 14 5.23 10.21 -7.33
N ILE A 15 5.30 9.39 -6.28
CA ILE A 15 6.58 8.99 -5.67
C ILE A 15 7.02 7.63 -6.20
N LYS A 16 8.07 7.60 -7.01
CA LYS A 16 8.69 6.37 -7.56
C LYS A 16 9.68 5.74 -6.57
N GLY A 17 9.79 4.41 -6.61
CA GLY A 17 10.89 3.65 -5.98
C GLY A 17 10.73 3.38 -4.49
N LYS A 18 9.66 3.87 -3.86
CA LYS A 18 9.35 3.60 -2.46
C LYS A 18 8.86 2.16 -2.30
N ARG A 19 9.32 1.48 -1.25
CA ARG A 19 8.98 0.07 -1.00
C ARG A 19 7.68 -0.01 -0.21
N VAL A 20 6.66 -0.59 -0.81
CA VAL A 20 5.34 -0.76 -0.19
C VAL A 20 5.12 -2.23 0.16
N SER A 21 4.52 -2.47 1.32
CA SER A 21 3.95 -3.77 1.69
C SER A 21 2.56 -3.58 2.31
N VAL A 22 1.70 -4.58 2.12
CA VAL A 22 0.34 -4.59 2.64
C VAL A 22 0.20 -5.75 3.63
N GLY A 23 -0.25 -5.46 4.84
CA GLY A 23 -0.67 -6.45 5.82
C GLY A 23 -2.20 -6.58 5.82
N ASN A 24 -2.69 -7.83 5.75
CA ASN A 24 -4.09 -8.11 6.06
C ASN A 24 -4.20 -8.50 7.54
N ASN A 25 -5.08 -7.85 8.30
CA ASN A 25 -5.30 -8.16 9.70
C ASN A 25 -6.47 -9.13 9.91
N ASP A 26 -7.09 -9.64 8.83
CA ASP A 26 -8.10 -10.69 8.96
C ASP A 26 -7.49 -11.99 9.50
N LEU A 27 -8.16 -12.54 10.52
CA LEU A 27 -7.71 -13.57 11.48
C LEU A 27 -7.14 -14.88 10.87
N LEU A 28 -7.33 -15.10 9.57
CA LEU A 28 -6.90 -16.31 8.86
C LEU A 28 -5.67 -16.10 7.96
N SER A 29 -5.16 -14.87 7.84
CA SER A 29 -4.01 -14.54 7.01
C SER A 29 -3.19 -13.42 7.62
N LEU A 30 -2.50 -13.69 8.73
CA LEU A 30 -1.50 -12.79 9.35
C LEU A 30 -0.23 -12.68 8.47
N GLY A 31 -0.40 -12.27 7.22
CA GLY A 31 0.67 -12.12 6.25
C GLY A 31 0.87 -10.66 5.89
N VAL A 32 2.11 -10.18 6.03
CA VAL A 32 2.58 -8.97 5.35
C VAL A 32 3.15 -9.41 4.01
N THR A 33 2.73 -8.77 2.92
CA THR A 33 3.30 -9.06 1.61
C THR A 33 4.78 -8.72 1.55
N ASP A 34 5.48 -9.31 0.58
CA ASP A 34 6.80 -8.81 0.19
C ASP A 34 6.75 -7.33 -0.18
N ARG A 35 7.89 -6.67 -0.01
CA ARG A 35 8.07 -5.26 -0.34
C ARG A 35 8.24 -5.11 -1.84
N GLN A 36 7.38 -4.31 -2.46
CA GLN A 36 7.42 -4.00 -3.89
C GLN A 36 7.64 -2.50 -4.11
N ALA A 37 8.43 -2.13 -5.11
CA ALA A 37 8.75 -0.73 -5.39
C ALA A 37 7.68 -0.08 -6.27
N THR A 38 7.32 1.18 -5.98
CA THR A 38 6.41 1.95 -6.83
C THR A 38 7.03 2.28 -8.19
N ASN A 39 6.20 2.22 -9.24
CA ASN A 39 6.56 2.56 -10.62
C ASN A 39 6.60 4.10 -10.85
N ASN A 40 6.76 4.54 -12.11
CA ASN A 40 6.81 5.97 -12.48
C ASN A 40 5.50 6.73 -12.17
N ARG A 41 4.38 6.04 -11.98
CA ARG A 41 3.08 6.61 -11.59
C ARG A 41 2.85 6.58 -10.07
N GLY A 42 3.89 6.22 -9.31
CA GLY A 42 3.81 6.05 -7.86
C GLY A 42 2.98 4.84 -7.44
N GLU A 43 2.68 3.92 -8.37
CA GLU A 43 1.77 2.80 -8.16
C GLU A 43 2.53 1.50 -7.92
N VAL A 44 1.93 0.63 -7.11
CA VAL A 44 2.32 -0.77 -6.95
C VAL A 44 1.08 -1.65 -6.84
N GLU A 45 1.14 -2.84 -7.43
CA GLU A 45 0.00 -3.75 -7.50
C GLU A 45 0.23 -5.00 -6.63
N PHE A 46 -0.80 -5.38 -5.88
CA PHE A 46 -0.84 -6.59 -5.07
C PHE A 46 -2.01 -7.46 -5.57
N PRO A 47 -1.80 -8.28 -6.62
CA PRO A 47 -2.87 -9.03 -7.27
C PRO A 47 -3.50 -10.08 -6.34
N LYS A 48 -2.70 -10.65 -5.43
CA LYS A 48 -3.13 -11.68 -4.47
C LYS A 48 -3.85 -11.10 -3.24
N ILE A 49 -3.81 -9.79 -3.03
CA ILE A 49 -4.49 -9.14 -1.90
C ILE A 49 -5.91 -8.75 -2.32
N LYS A 50 -6.88 -9.15 -1.52
CA LYS A 50 -8.28 -8.73 -1.66
C LYS A 50 -8.52 -7.51 -0.77
N PRO A 51 -9.41 -6.58 -1.16
CA PRO A 51 -9.89 -5.53 -0.27
C PRO A 51 -10.38 -6.12 1.06
N CYS A 52 -10.12 -5.44 2.16
CA CYS A 52 -10.47 -5.89 3.51
C CYS A 52 -10.90 -4.73 4.41
N ASN A 53 -11.63 -5.05 5.48
CA ASN A 53 -12.10 -4.04 6.43
C ASN A 53 -11.01 -3.63 7.45
N SER A 54 -9.97 -4.46 7.59
CA SER A 54 -8.85 -4.20 8.50
C SER A 54 -7.53 -4.63 7.86
N GLY A 55 -6.70 -3.65 7.49
CA GLY A 55 -5.37 -3.87 6.98
C GLY A 55 -4.41 -2.77 7.38
N THR A 56 -3.15 -2.92 7.00
CA THR A 56 -2.09 -1.94 7.29
C THR A 56 -1.19 -1.80 6.07
N ILE A 57 -0.85 -0.58 5.69
CA ILE A 57 0.09 -0.29 4.61
C ILE A 57 1.38 0.23 5.22
N TYR A 58 2.48 -0.33 4.76
CA TYR A 58 3.82 0.04 5.18
C TYR A 58 4.60 0.62 4.01
N ILE A 59 5.39 1.66 4.28
CA ILE A 59 6.30 2.29 3.33
C ILE A 59 7.68 2.32 3.93
N ASP A 60 8.65 1.71 3.23
CA ASP A 60 10.01 1.48 3.69
C ASP A 60 10.06 0.85 5.09
N GLY A 61 9.06 0.02 5.42
CA GLY A 61 8.93 -0.66 6.72
C GLY A 61 8.13 0.09 7.79
N ASN A 62 7.77 1.35 7.57
CA ASN A 62 6.98 2.13 8.52
C ASN A 62 5.48 2.04 8.20
N SER A 63 4.64 1.79 9.21
CA SER A 63 3.18 1.82 9.06
C SER A 63 2.71 3.26 8.80
N VAL A 64 2.09 3.49 7.64
CA VAL A 64 1.57 4.81 7.24
C VAL A 64 0.04 4.87 7.20
N TYR A 65 -0.62 3.73 7.17
CA TYR A 65 -2.07 3.64 7.12
C TYR A 65 -2.55 2.37 7.83
N LYS A 66 -3.63 2.49 8.60
CA LYS A 66 -4.34 1.37 9.23
C LYS A 66 -5.83 1.60 9.09
N GLY A 67 -6.56 0.60 8.58
CA GLY A 67 -8.00 0.71 8.35
C GLY A 67 -8.48 -0.15 7.20
N LYS A 68 -9.61 0.23 6.62
CA LYS A 68 -10.20 -0.44 5.46
C LYS A 68 -9.29 -0.25 4.23
N ILE A 69 -8.86 -1.34 3.63
CA ILE A 69 -8.11 -1.31 2.37
C ILE A 69 -9.08 -1.58 1.23
N GLU A 70 -9.27 -0.56 0.38
CA GLU A 70 -10.06 -0.70 -0.84
C GLU A 70 -9.23 -1.27 -1.99
N GLY A 71 -9.86 -1.56 -3.14
CA GLY A 71 -9.14 -2.06 -4.31
C GLY A 71 -8.08 -1.08 -4.84
N PHE A 72 -8.25 0.21 -4.57
CA PHE A 72 -7.29 1.27 -4.87
C PHE A 72 -7.13 2.16 -3.64
N GLN A 73 -5.90 2.36 -3.20
CA GLN A 73 -5.58 3.20 -2.06
C GLN A 73 -4.54 4.23 -2.45
N ARG A 74 -4.92 5.51 -2.39
CA ARG A 74 -3.97 6.63 -2.51
C ARG A 74 -3.48 7.04 -1.13
N ILE A 75 -2.17 7.20 -0.99
CA ILE A 75 -1.49 7.66 0.23
C ILE A 75 -0.70 8.91 -0.12
N TYR A 76 -0.87 9.96 0.68
CA TYR A 76 -0.07 11.18 0.59
C TYR A 76 1.04 11.14 1.65
N LEU A 77 2.28 11.39 1.25
CA LEU A 77 3.47 11.42 2.11
C LEU A 77 4.10 12.81 2.20
#